data_AF-A0A0C2W362-F1
#
_entry.id   AF-A0A0C2W362-F1
#
_cell.length_a   1.000
_cell.length_b   1.000
_cell.length_c   1.000
_cell.angle_alpha   90.00
_cell.angle_beta   90.00
_cell.angle_gamma   90.00
#
_symmetry.space_group_name_H-M   'P 1'
#
loop_
_entity.id
_entity.type
_entity.pdbx_description
1 polymer ?
#
loop_
_entity_poly.entity_id
_entity_poly.type
_entity_poly.pdbx_seq_one_letter_code
_entity_poly.pdbx_strand_id
1 'polypeptide(L)'
;MCDPAYFNTLLRIREDGFQEVEDEHGGGSSDSGGSDGDNADAIIIARKSAVKKLKVTKEVVLAREELYNWRHEHATARFGAGLVATHGSHLLMPDSMIDRIITCAQVAKLPDLNSLIVETGWRQDLAEKYGMSLLTVVHTRYPHQNAPVPRKKKANENSVPSTNTASRVMHCSVCGGERHNRRSNLCPMKQKSSNPAVNPAKSSLHQAPAVLSPPISRPSFLAAPPSISQPSDSTVPSSYNSSSNTLPPFYQMLLQRPLLYPQFPSYDPMQRPL
;
A
#
# COMPACT_ATOMS: atom_id res chain seq x y z
N MET A 1 -15.18 -2.64 -19.73
CA MET A 1 -15.93 -3.74 -19.09
C MET A 1 -14.99 -4.94 -19.03
N CYS A 2 -14.41 -5.22 -17.87
CA CYS A 2 -13.69 -6.48 -17.68
C CYS A 2 -14.71 -7.63 -17.72
N ASP A 3 -14.41 -8.66 -18.49
CA ASP A 3 -15.28 -9.81 -18.68
C ASP A 3 -15.48 -10.55 -17.33
N PRO A 4 -16.72 -10.63 -16.81
CA PRO A 4 -17.02 -11.38 -15.59
C PRO A 4 -16.57 -12.85 -15.64
N ALA A 5 -16.40 -13.42 -16.84
CA ALA A 5 -15.97 -14.81 -17.02
C ALA A 5 -14.49 -15.05 -16.67
N TYR A 6 -13.63 -14.04 -16.85
CA TYR A 6 -12.21 -14.17 -16.54
C TYR A 6 -11.98 -14.26 -15.01
N PHE A 7 -12.82 -13.59 -14.22
CA PHE A 7 -12.71 -13.58 -12.75
C PHE A 7 -13.25 -14.85 -12.09
N ASN A 8 -14.36 -15.40 -12.59
CA ASN A 8 -14.90 -16.68 -12.09
C ASN A 8 -13.96 -17.87 -12.37
N THR A 9 -13.17 -17.80 -13.44
CA THR A 9 -12.19 -18.86 -13.76
C THR A 9 -11.02 -18.87 -12.77
N LEU A 10 -10.58 -17.71 -12.29
CA LEU A 10 -9.53 -17.61 -11.26
C LEU A 10 -10.02 -18.02 -9.86
N LEU A 11 -11.31 -17.84 -9.56
CA LEU A 11 -11.92 -18.35 -8.32
C LEU A 11 -12.01 -19.88 -8.32
N ARG A 12 -12.39 -20.51 -9.44
CA ARG A 12 -12.43 -21.99 -9.55
C ARG A 12 -11.05 -22.65 -9.44
N ILE A 13 -10.00 -22.04 -9.98
CA ILE A 13 -8.63 -22.59 -9.88
C ILE A 13 -8.12 -22.57 -8.42
N ARG A 14 -8.73 -21.74 -7.54
CA ARG A 14 -8.27 -21.59 -6.16
C ARG A 14 -9.01 -22.47 -5.14
N GLU A 15 -10.22 -22.94 -5.45
CA GLU A 15 -10.97 -23.83 -4.55
C GLU A 15 -10.52 -25.30 -4.65
N ASP A 16 -10.02 -25.74 -5.81
CA ASP A 16 -9.63 -27.15 -6.03
C ASP A 16 -8.13 -27.45 -5.83
N GLY A 17 -7.32 -26.46 -5.42
CA GLY A 17 -5.85 -26.53 -5.57
C GLY A 17 -4.98 -26.24 -4.34
N PHE A 18 -5.54 -26.15 -3.12
CA PHE A 18 -4.73 -25.90 -1.91
C PHE A 18 -4.77 -27.11 -0.96
N GLN A 19 -4.28 -28.24 -1.44
CA GLN A 19 -3.80 -29.31 -0.54
C GLN A 19 -2.50 -28.77 0.09
N GLU A 20 -2.53 -28.51 1.40
CA GLU A 20 -1.33 -28.20 2.20
C GLU A 20 -0.30 -29.31 2.00
N VAL A 21 0.73 -29.04 1.21
CA VAL A 21 1.97 -29.81 1.25
C VAL A 21 2.80 -29.18 2.36
N GLU A 22 2.72 -29.76 3.55
CA GLU A 22 3.63 -29.47 4.66
C GLU A 22 5.03 -30.01 4.29
N ASP A 23 5.75 -29.28 3.44
CA ASP A 23 7.17 -29.54 3.21
C ASP A 23 7.97 -28.94 4.37
N GLU A 24 8.22 -29.77 5.38
CA GLU A 24 9.27 -29.57 6.37
C GLU A 24 10.65 -29.61 5.70
N HIS A 25 11.12 -28.47 5.20
CA HIS A 25 12.53 -28.29 4.87
C HIS A 25 13.16 -27.23 5.77
N GLY A 26 13.80 -27.74 6.83
CA GLY A 26 14.79 -26.99 7.59
C GLY A 26 16.01 -26.65 6.74
N GLY A 27 16.56 -25.45 6.93
CA GLY A 27 17.88 -25.13 6.41
C GLY A 27 18.19 -23.64 6.33
N GLY A 28 19.22 -23.21 7.06
CA GLY A 28 20.11 -22.15 6.59
C GLY A 28 19.93 -20.76 7.19
N SER A 29 20.35 -20.60 8.46
CA SER A 29 20.75 -19.30 9.01
C SER A 29 21.94 -18.74 8.20
N SER A 30 21.74 -17.62 7.51
CA SER A 30 22.81 -16.86 6.86
C SER A 30 22.82 -15.44 7.43
N ASP A 31 23.72 -15.26 8.40
CA ASP A 31 24.03 -14.00 9.07
C ASP A 31 24.76 -13.08 8.07
N SER A 32 24.13 -11.96 7.70
CA SER A 32 24.74 -10.96 6.81
C SER A 32 24.73 -9.61 7.49
N GLY A 33 25.91 -9.24 8.02
CA GLY A 33 26.20 -7.92 8.56
C GLY A 33 26.07 -6.83 7.49
N GLY A 34 25.30 -5.80 7.80
CA GLY A 34 25.09 -4.61 6.98
C GLY A 34 25.52 -3.36 7.73
N SER A 35 26.50 -2.68 7.15
CA SER A 35 27.22 -1.48 7.58
C SER A 35 26.32 -0.30 7.97
N ASP A 36 26.62 0.32 9.11
CA ASP A 36 26.12 1.64 9.51
C ASP A 36 26.70 2.71 8.57
N GLY A 37 25.82 3.40 7.84
CA GLY A 37 26.14 4.60 7.07
C GLY A 37 25.23 5.72 7.53
N ASP A 38 25.83 6.69 8.21
CA ASP A 38 25.19 7.91 8.71
C ASP A 38 24.52 8.70 7.57
N ASN A 39 23.19 8.78 7.58
CA ASN A 39 22.48 9.88 6.92
C ASN A 39 21.32 10.34 7.82
N ALA A 40 21.49 11.54 8.38
CA ALA A 40 20.59 12.17 9.31
C ALA A 40 19.47 12.88 8.56
N ASP A 41 18.42 12.12 8.23
CA ASP A 41 17.06 12.65 8.11
C ASP A 41 16.16 11.68 8.87
N ALA A 42 15.63 12.15 10.01
CA ALA A 42 14.80 11.37 10.90
C ALA A 42 13.41 11.12 10.29
N ILE A 43 13.35 10.26 9.27
CA ILE A 43 12.13 9.57 8.90
C ILE A 43 11.80 8.67 10.09
N ILE A 44 10.69 8.96 10.78
CA ILE A 44 10.11 8.07 11.77
C ILE A 44 9.73 6.79 11.02
N ILE A 45 10.68 5.86 10.90
CA ILE A 45 10.43 4.51 10.40
C ILE A 45 9.67 3.83 11.54
N ALA A 46 8.35 4.04 11.56
CA ALA A 46 7.44 3.29 12.40
C ALA A 46 7.78 1.82 12.21
N ARG A 47 8.24 1.15 13.28
CA ARG A 47 8.56 -0.27 13.26
C ARG A 47 7.32 -1.00 12.75
N LYS A 48 7.39 -1.50 11.52
CA LYS A 48 6.33 -2.29 10.88
C LYS A 48 5.93 -3.37 11.88
N SER A 49 4.72 -3.21 12.43
CA SER A 49 4.18 -4.12 13.43
C SER A 49 4.23 -5.54 12.87
N ALA A 50 4.71 -6.50 13.68
CA ALA A 50 4.74 -7.91 13.32
C ALA A 50 3.31 -8.38 13.02
N VAL A 51 3.00 -8.54 11.74
CA VAL A 51 1.67 -8.95 11.30
C VAL A 51 1.57 -10.45 11.43
N LYS A 52 0.58 -10.92 12.19
CA LYS A 52 0.24 -12.35 12.26
C LYS A 52 -0.28 -12.80 10.90
N LYS A 53 0.03 -14.03 10.48
CA LYS A 53 -0.54 -14.63 9.26
C LYS A 53 -2.07 -14.54 9.34
N LEU A 54 -2.67 -13.94 8.32
CA LEU A 54 -4.11 -13.73 8.22
C LEU A 54 -4.79 -15.10 8.05
N LYS A 55 -5.79 -15.41 8.88
CA LYS A 55 -6.67 -16.55 8.59
C LYS A 55 -7.55 -16.18 7.41
N VAL A 56 -7.53 -17.01 6.36
CA VAL A 56 -8.39 -16.80 5.19
C VAL A 56 -9.83 -17.13 5.59
N THR A 57 -10.62 -16.10 5.87
CA THR A 57 -12.07 -16.23 6.10
C THR A 57 -12.83 -15.77 4.86
N LYS A 58 -14.11 -16.14 4.75
CA LYS A 58 -14.96 -15.72 3.63
C LYS A 58 -15.04 -14.19 3.51
N GLU A 59 -15.05 -13.50 4.64
CA GLU A 59 -15.13 -12.05 4.79
C GLU A 59 -13.86 -11.37 4.30
N VAL A 60 -12.70 -12.02 4.48
CA VAL A 60 -11.42 -11.57 3.91
C VAL A 60 -11.46 -11.67 2.39
N VAL A 61 -11.96 -12.77 1.84
CA VAL A 61 -12.05 -12.97 0.39
C VAL A 61 -12.97 -11.91 -0.23
N LEU A 62 -14.16 -11.72 0.33
CA LEU A 62 -15.11 -10.71 -0.14
C LEU A 62 -14.56 -9.28 -0.04
N ALA A 63 -13.92 -8.93 1.08
CA ALA A 63 -13.30 -7.62 1.23
C ALA A 63 -12.16 -7.41 0.22
N ARG A 64 -11.39 -8.46 -0.09
CA ARG A 64 -10.32 -8.40 -1.10
C ARG A 64 -10.89 -8.18 -2.50
N GLU A 65 -11.97 -8.86 -2.86
CA GLU A 65 -12.67 -8.69 -4.14
C GLU A 65 -13.21 -7.26 -4.31
N GLU A 66 -13.89 -6.73 -3.29
CA GLU A 66 -14.41 -5.37 -3.31
C GLU A 66 -13.29 -4.33 -3.48
N LEU A 67 -12.16 -4.52 -2.79
CA LEU A 67 -11.00 -3.66 -2.93
C LEU A 67 -10.34 -3.77 -4.32
N TYR A 68 -10.32 -4.95 -4.93
CA TYR A 68 -9.84 -5.12 -6.30
C TYR A 68 -10.73 -4.43 -7.33
N ASN A 69 -12.05 -4.54 -7.18
CA ASN A 69 -13.02 -3.85 -8.04
C ASN A 69 -12.86 -2.34 -7.90
N TRP A 70 -12.86 -1.84 -6.65
CA TRP A 70 -12.63 -0.43 -6.35
C TRP A 70 -11.31 0.08 -6.96
N ARG A 71 -10.22 -0.70 -6.81
CA ARG A 71 -8.91 -0.36 -7.37
C ARG A 71 -8.96 -0.29 -8.89
N HIS A 72 -9.60 -1.24 -9.55
CA HIS A 72 -9.72 -1.29 -11.00
C HIS A 72 -10.50 -0.09 -11.54
N GLU A 73 -11.64 0.25 -10.94
CA GLU A 73 -12.46 1.41 -11.31
C GLU A 73 -11.67 2.71 -11.21
N HIS A 74 -11.03 2.96 -10.07
CA HIS A 74 -10.29 4.20 -9.81
C HIS A 74 -8.98 4.28 -10.62
N ALA A 75 -8.32 3.14 -10.86
CA ALA A 75 -7.15 3.09 -11.73
C ALA A 75 -7.55 3.40 -13.17
N THR A 76 -8.67 2.84 -13.65
CA THR A 76 -9.18 3.09 -15.01
C THR A 76 -9.56 4.55 -15.17
N ALA A 77 -10.22 5.15 -14.19
CA ALA A 77 -10.57 6.57 -14.20
C ALA A 77 -9.34 7.49 -14.19
N ARG A 78 -8.27 7.15 -13.47
CA ARG A 78 -7.07 8.00 -13.36
C ARG A 78 -6.09 7.84 -14.53
N PHE A 79 -5.82 6.60 -14.94
CA PHE A 79 -4.77 6.28 -15.89
C PHE A 79 -5.29 5.94 -17.30
N GLY A 80 -6.61 5.78 -17.44
CA GLY A 80 -7.24 5.33 -18.68
C GLY A 80 -7.21 3.81 -18.83
N ALA A 81 -8.18 3.29 -19.58
CA ALA A 81 -8.33 1.85 -19.79
C ALA A 81 -7.12 1.20 -20.49
N GLY A 82 -6.48 1.90 -21.43
CA GLY A 82 -5.31 1.36 -22.15
C GLY A 82 -4.11 1.09 -21.25
N LEU A 83 -3.80 2.01 -20.33
CA LEU A 83 -2.68 1.85 -19.40
C LEU A 83 -2.98 0.76 -18.37
N VAL A 84 -4.22 0.70 -17.86
CA VAL A 84 -4.66 -0.36 -16.94
C VAL A 84 -4.71 -1.72 -17.62
N ALA A 85 -5.04 -1.81 -18.91
CA ALA A 85 -4.98 -3.07 -19.65
C ALA A 85 -3.54 -3.56 -19.84
N THR A 86 -2.59 -2.64 -20.07
CA THR A 86 -1.19 -2.97 -20.33
C THR A 86 -0.42 -3.29 -19.05
N HIS A 87 -0.59 -2.47 -18.02
CA HIS A 87 0.16 -2.56 -16.77
C HIS A 87 -0.66 -3.08 -15.61
N GLY A 88 -1.98 -3.20 -15.71
CA GLY A 88 -2.85 -3.61 -14.61
C GLY A 88 -3.21 -2.46 -13.65
N SER A 89 -4.16 -2.74 -12.77
CA SER A 89 -4.65 -1.76 -11.78
C SER A 89 -3.72 -1.56 -10.58
N HIS A 90 -2.64 -2.35 -10.49
CA HIS A 90 -1.64 -2.24 -9.42
C HIS A 90 -0.85 -0.93 -9.47
N LEU A 91 -0.89 -0.19 -10.59
CA LEU A 91 -0.35 1.17 -10.72
C LEU A 91 -0.93 2.15 -9.69
N LEU A 92 -2.20 1.95 -9.29
CA LEU A 92 -2.83 2.78 -8.26
C LEU A 92 -2.43 2.34 -6.85
N MET A 93 -2.40 1.03 -6.62
CA MET A 93 -2.19 0.42 -5.32
C MET A 93 -1.72 -1.03 -5.48
N PRO A 94 -0.54 -1.44 -4.97
CA PRO A 94 -0.05 -2.80 -5.10
C PRO A 94 -0.86 -3.79 -4.24
N ASP A 95 -0.85 -5.08 -4.59
CA ASP A 95 -1.60 -6.13 -3.88
C ASP A 95 -1.21 -6.23 -2.40
N SER A 96 0.07 -6.06 -2.08
CA SER A 96 0.58 -6.05 -0.71
C SER A 96 -0.05 -4.95 0.15
N MET A 97 -0.45 -3.84 -0.45
CA MET A 97 -1.12 -2.74 0.24
C MET A 97 -2.57 -3.07 0.55
N ILE A 98 -3.29 -3.73 -0.38
CA ILE A 98 -4.64 -4.26 -0.14
C ILE A 98 -4.61 -5.24 1.04
N ASP A 99 -3.65 -6.15 1.06
CA ASP A 99 -3.50 -7.12 2.15
C ASP A 99 -3.21 -6.46 3.50
N ARG A 100 -2.37 -5.42 3.50
CA ARG A 100 -2.12 -4.59 4.68
C ARG A 100 -3.39 -3.88 5.15
N ILE A 101 -4.17 -3.30 4.24
CA ILE A 101 -5.44 -2.62 4.55
C ILE A 101 -6.42 -3.58 5.22
N ILE A 102 -6.63 -4.76 4.63
CA ILE A 102 -7.54 -5.78 5.20
C ILE A 102 -7.06 -6.20 6.59
N THR A 103 -5.76 -6.45 6.74
CA THR A 103 -5.20 -6.85 8.03
C THR A 103 -5.40 -5.76 9.09
N CYS A 104 -5.18 -4.49 8.75
CA CYS A 104 -5.41 -3.36 9.65
C CYS A 104 -6.90 -3.15 9.95
N ALA A 105 -7.78 -3.38 8.97
CA ALA A 105 -9.23 -3.27 9.13
C ALA A 105 -9.79 -4.31 10.11
N GLN A 106 -9.31 -5.57 10.06
CA GLN A 106 -9.71 -6.63 10.98
C GLN A 106 -9.47 -6.29 12.46
N VAL A 107 -8.40 -5.53 12.73
CA VAL A 107 -8.06 -5.08 14.09
C VAL A 107 -8.53 -3.65 14.37
N ALA A 108 -9.45 -3.11 13.55
CA ALA A 108 -10.03 -1.78 13.66
C ALA A 108 -9.00 -0.64 13.75
N LYS A 109 -7.84 -0.78 13.10
CA LYS A 109 -6.75 0.23 13.09
C LYS A 109 -6.93 1.35 12.07
N LEU A 110 -8.01 1.33 11.30
CA LEU A 110 -8.26 2.31 10.24
C LEU A 110 -9.51 3.16 10.55
N PRO A 111 -9.50 3.99 11.62
CA PRO A 111 -10.60 4.91 11.90
C PRO A 111 -10.70 6.02 10.86
N ASP A 112 -9.54 6.52 10.41
CA ASP A 112 -9.43 7.74 9.63
C ASP A 112 -8.36 7.65 8.54
N LEU A 113 -8.31 8.70 7.73
CA LEU A 113 -7.38 8.81 6.61
C LEU A 113 -5.91 8.82 7.08
N ASN A 114 -5.61 9.48 8.20
CA ASN A 114 -4.26 9.55 8.72
C ASN A 114 -3.75 8.17 9.17
N SER A 115 -4.59 7.39 9.85
CA SER A 115 -4.24 6.00 10.22
C SER A 115 -3.99 5.12 9.00
N LEU A 116 -4.75 5.32 7.91
CA LEU A 116 -4.51 4.64 6.64
C LEU A 116 -3.11 4.93 6.10
N ILE A 117 -2.71 6.21 6.03
CA ILE A 117 -1.38 6.62 5.54
C ILE A 117 -0.29 6.02 6.43
N VAL A 118 -0.42 6.14 7.76
CA VAL A 118 0.57 5.67 8.72
C VAL A 118 0.75 4.14 8.68
N GLU A 119 -0.34 3.38 8.62
CA GLU A 119 -0.27 1.91 8.69
C GLU A 119 0.09 1.24 7.36
N THR A 120 -0.16 1.91 6.22
CA THR A 120 0.11 1.36 4.88
C THR A 120 1.35 1.95 4.21
N GLY A 121 1.78 3.15 4.63
CA GLY A 121 2.78 3.94 3.91
C GLY A 121 2.28 4.39 2.53
N TRP A 122 0.96 4.46 2.33
CA TRP A 122 0.40 4.92 1.05
C TRP A 122 0.72 6.40 0.83
N ARG A 123 1.02 6.75 -0.42
CA ARG A 123 1.42 8.11 -0.78
C ARG A 123 0.31 9.09 -0.41
N GLN A 124 0.68 10.16 0.29
CA GLN A 124 -0.24 11.17 0.79
C GLN A 124 -1.13 11.77 -0.31
N ASP A 125 -0.56 12.07 -1.47
CA ASP A 125 -1.30 12.65 -2.61
C ASP A 125 -2.40 11.74 -3.16
N LEU A 126 -2.19 10.43 -3.12
CA LEU A 126 -3.20 9.44 -3.52
C LEU A 126 -4.20 9.19 -2.40
N ALA A 127 -3.75 9.15 -1.15
CA ALA A 127 -4.60 8.96 0.01
C ALA A 127 -5.57 10.13 0.19
N GLU A 128 -5.15 11.38 0.04
CA GLU A 128 -6.05 12.54 0.12
C GLU A 128 -7.16 12.48 -0.95
N LYS A 129 -6.84 12.01 -2.15
CA LYS A 129 -7.81 11.94 -3.25
C LYS A 129 -8.75 10.74 -3.17
N TYR A 130 -8.26 9.58 -2.73
CA TYR A 130 -8.98 8.30 -2.83
C TYR A 130 -9.22 7.60 -1.50
N GLY A 131 -8.56 8.02 -0.42
CA GLY A 131 -8.57 7.33 0.85
C GLY A 131 -9.94 7.35 1.53
N MET A 132 -10.73 8.42 1.38
CA MET A 132 -12.08 8.45 1.95
C MET A 132 -13.05 7.48 1.27
N SER A 133 -13.01 7.37 -0.07
CA SER A 133 -13.84 6.40 -0.79
C SER A 133 -13.38 4.97 -0.50
N LEU A 134 -12.07 4.74 -0.41
CA LEU A 134 -11.50 3.46 0.01
C LEU A 134 -11.95 3.07 1.42
N LEU A 135 -11.86 3.98 2.39
CA LEU A 135 -12.29 3.72 3.77
C LEU A 135 -13.78 3.40 3.85
N THR A 136 -14.60 4.01 3.00
CA THR A 136 -16.03 3.68 2.91
C THR A 136 -16.24 2.22 2.52
N VAL A 137 -15.54 1.73 1.49
CA VAL A 137 -15.58 0.31 1.08
C VAL A 137 -15.11 -0.61 2.21
N VAL A 138 -14.01 -0.25 2.88
CA VAL A 138 -13.47 -1.04 4.00
C VAL A 138 -14.46 -1.09 5.17
N HIS A 139 -15.08 0.04 5.52
CA HIS A 139 -16.02 0.14 6.63
C HIS A 139 -17.36 -0.55 6.37
N THR A 140 -17.74 -0.77 5.10
CA THR A 140 -18.89 -1.62 4.76
C THR A 140 -18.73 -3.04 5.28
N ARG A 141 -17.51 -3.58 5.28
CA ARG A 141 -17.20 -4.94 5.74
C ARG A 141 -16.68 -5.00 7.17
N TYR A 142 -15.88 -4.01 7.55
CA TYR A 142 -15.27 -3.88 8.87
C TYR A 142 -15.77 -2.60 9.52
N PRO A 143 -17.02 -2.57 10.02
CA PRO A 143 -17.56 -1.37 10.62
C PRO A 143 -16.68 -0.96 11.78
N HIS A 144 -16.16 0.26 11.73
CA HIS A 144 -15.42 0.79 12.85
C HIS A 144 -16.37 0.87 14.03
N GLN A 145 -16.00 0.28 15.16
CA GLN A 145 -16.73 0.46 16.41
C GLN A 145 -16.44 1.89 16.91
N ASN A 146 -17.00 2.88 16.22
CA ASN A 146 -16.99 4.29 16.59
C ASN A 146 -17.78 4.55 17.87
N ALA A 147 -18.38 3.52 18.47
CA ALA A 147 -18.90 3.63 19.81
C ALA A 147 -17.71 3.88 20.73
N PRO A 148 -17.65 5.04 21.43
CA PRO A 148 -16.84 5.13 22.63
C PRO A 148 -17.43 4.05 23.54
N VAL A 149 -16.88 2.84 23.50
CA VAL A 149 -17.07 1.90 24.59
C VAL A 149 -16.60 2.73 25.76
N PRO A 150 -17.48 3.14 26.69
CA PRO A 150 -17.04 3.85 27.86
C PRO A 150 -16.01 2.91 28.41
N ARG A 151 -14.73 3.32 28.34
CA ARG A 151 -13.67 2.58 28.99
C ARG A 151 -14.16 2.66 30.42
N LYS A 152 -14.80 1.57 30.90
CA LYS A 152 -14.97 1.33 32.31
C LYS A 152 -13.53 1.43 32.74
N LYS A 153 -13.17 2.61 33.26
CA LYS A 153 -11.99 2.76 34.08
C LYS A 153 -12.24 1.63 35.06
N LYS A 154 -11.56 0.50 34.86
CA LYS A 154 -11.37 -0.41 35.96
C LYS A 154 -10.68 0.54 36.92
N ALA A 155 -11.45 1.04 37.88
CA ALA A 155 -10.94 1.60 39.09
C ALA A 155 -10.11 0.45 39.63
N ASN A 156 -8.88 0.35 39.15
CA ASN A 156 -7.84 -0.30 39.89
C ASN A 156 -7.63 0.72 41.00
N GLU A 157 -8.44 0.55 42.03
CA GLU A 157 -8.34 1.14 43.35
C GLU A 157 -7.10 0.55 44.05
N ASN A 158 -6.00 0.41 43.31
CA ASN A 158 -4.65 0.49 43.80
C ASN A 158 -4.09 1.76 43.19
N SER A 159 -4.59 2.87 43.72
CA SER A 159 -3.90 4.15 43.80
C SER A 159 -2.54 3.93 44.47
N VAL A 160 -1.58 3.38 43.70
CA VAL A 160 -0.18 3.69 43.96
C VAL A 160 -0.04 5.15 43.55
N PRO A 161 0.32 6.05 44.47
CA PRO A 161 0.44 7.46 44.17
C PRO A 161 1.39 7.62 42.99
N SER A 162 0.94 8.43 42.03
CA SER A 162 1.74 9.05 40.99
C SER A 162 2.83 9.88 41.65
N THR A 163 3.84 9.20 42.17
CA THR A 163 5.16 9.77 42.34
C THR A 163 5.68 9.97 40.91
N ASN A 164 6.21 11.16 40.69
CA ASN A 164 6.82 11.65 39.47
C ASN A 164 7.40 10.55 38.58
N THR A 165 7.36 10.77 37.28
CA THR A 165 8.25 10.17 36.30
C THR A 165 9.70 10.19 36.82
N ALA A 166 10.02 9.21 37.65
CA ALA A 166 11.37 8.82 37.97
C ALA A 166 11.86 8.25 36.66
N SER A 167 12.39 9.17 35.83
CA SER A 167 13.27 8.87 34.72
C SER A 167 14.15 7.74 35.23
N ARG A 168 13.86 6.51 34.79
CA ARG A 168 14.65 5.36 35.22
C ARG A 168 16.04 5.73 34.80
N VAL A 169 16.89 5.97 35.79
CA VAL A 169 18.25 6.41 35.54
C VAL A 169 18.83 5.34 34.65
N MET A 170 19.13 5.70 33.40
CA MET A 170 19.66 4.76 32.44
C MET A 170 21.10 4.51 32.84
N HIS A 171 21.38 3.30 33.33
CA HIS A 171 22.73 2.82 33.63
C HIS A 171 23.35 2.22 32.38
N CYS A 172 24.61 2.56 32.12
CA CYS A 172 25.39 1.90 31.09
C CYS A 172 25.77 0.49 31.54
N SER A 173 25.36 -0.55 30.80
CA SER A 173 25.65 -1.94 31.17
C SER A 173 27.14 -2.32 31.11
N VAL A 174 28.01 -1.48 30.55
CA VAL A 174 29.46 -1.73 30.46
C VAL A 174 30.22 -1.10 31.62
N CYS A 175 29.93 0.16 31.96
CA CYS A 175 30.65 0.87 33.01
C CYS A 175 29.85 1.09 34.31
N GLY A 176 28.56 0.73 34.33
CA GLY A 176 27.65 0.97 35.46
C GLY A 176 27.23 2.42 35.66
N GLY A 177 27.82 3.36 34.90
CA GLY A 177 27.58 4.79 35.08
C GLY A 177 26.17 5.23 34.69
N GLU A 178 25.66 6.22 35.41
CA GLU A 178 24.36 6.85 35.18
C GLU A 178 24.44 7.90 34.05
N ARG A 179 23.27 8.30 33.51
CA ARG A 179 23.09 9.34 32.46
C ARG A 179 23.54 9.00 31.04
N HIS A 180 24.03 7.80 30.77
CA HIS A 180 24.35 7.38 29.39
C HIS A 180 24.07 5.89 29.18
N ASN A 181 23.81 5.51 27.93
CA ASN A 181 23.69 4.11 27.54
C ASN A 181 25.01 3.58 26.95
N ARG A 182 25.12 2.26 26.77
CA ARG A 182 26.28 1.57 26.17
C ARG A 182 26.70 2.13 24.80
N ARG A 183 25.78 2.74 24.04
CA ARG A 183 26.04 3.25 22.70
C ARG A 183 26.59 4.68 22.70
N SER A 184 26.32 5.45 23.76
CA SER A 184 26.78 6.83 23.90
C SER A 184 28.32 6.91 23.88
N ASN A 185 28.84 7.88 23.12
CA ASN A 185 30.27 8.19 23.06
C ASN A 185 30.80 8.80 24.37
N LEU A 186 29.90 9.11 25.31
CA LEU A 186 30.23 9.56 26.66
C LEU A 186 30.64 8.41 27.61
N CYS A 187 30.60 7.15 27.16
CA CYS A 187 31.03 6.04 28.00
C CYS A 187 32.58 6.02 28.12
N PRO A 188 33.16 6.17 29.32
CA PRO A 188 34.61 6.21 29.50
C PRO A 188 35.30 4.90 29.10
N MET A 189 34.58 3.78 29.17
CA MET A 189 35.09 2.48 28.72
C MET A 189 35.21 2.38 27.19
N LYS A 190 34.44 3.16 26.42
CA LYS A 190 34.46 3.15 24.95
C LYS A 190 35.68 3.90 24.39
N GLN A 191 36.19 4.91 25.12
CA GLN A 191 37.40 5.66 24.74
C GLN A 191 38.69 4.86 24.95
N LYS A 192 38.67 3.87 25.84
CA LYS A 192 39.87 3.06 26.15
C LYS A 192 40.18 2.00 25.08
N SER A 193 39.22 1.65 24.23
CA SER A 193 39.42 0.68 23.15
C SER A 193 39.78 1.30 21.80
N SER A 194 39.69 2.63 21.65
CA SER A 194 40.29 3.32 20.50
C SER A 194 41.77 3.53 20.80
N ASN A 195 42.52 2.44 20.71
CA ASN A 195 43.98 2.53 20.68
C ASN A 195 44.33 3.35 19.42
N PRO A 196 45.03 4.50 19.51
CA PRO A 196 45.63 5.15 18.35
C PRO A 196 46.86 4.32 17.95
N ALA A 197 46.61 3.12 17.44
CA ALA A 197 47.61 2.37 16.71
C ALA A 197 47.82 3.13 15.40
N VAL A 198 48.81 4.02 15.46
CA VAL A 198 49.66 4.46 14.35
C VAL A 198 49.69 3.35 13.29
N ASN A 199 48.94 3.55 12.20
CA ASN A 199 49.19 2.79 10.99
C ASN A 199 50.30 3.54 10.24
N PRO A 200 51.54 3.00 10.19
CA PRO A 200 52.52 3.48 9.25
C PRO A 200 52.03 3.17 7.83
N ALA A 201 52.28 4.13 6.95
CA ALA A 201 52.05 4.07 5.52
C ALA A 201 52.23 2.66 4.94
N LYS A 202 51.15 2.12 4.38
CA LYS A 202 51.25 1.19 3.26
C LYS A 202 50.58 1.84 2.06
N SER A 203 51.44 2.53 1.32
CA SER A 203 51.37 2.68 -0.12
C SER A 203 50.88 1.37 -0.74
N SER A 204 49.68 1.37 -1.32
CA SER A 204 49.32 0.35 -2.30
C SER A 204 48.56 1.01 -3.43
N LEU A 205 49.35 1.24 -4.46
CA LEU A 205 49.05 1.64 -5.80
C LEU A 205 48.16 0.57 -6.45
N HIS A 206 46.85 0.77 -6.50
CA HIS A 206 46.02 0.16 -7.54
C HIS A 206 45.13 1.22 -8.16
N GLN A 207 45.77 1.86 -9.13
CA GLN A 207 45.21 2.60 -10.24
C GLN A 207 44.16 1.71 -10.93
N ALA A 208 42.88 2.01 -10.72
CA ALA A 208 41.82 1.47 -11.55
C ALA A 208 41.92 2.16 -12.93
N PRO A 209 41.90 1.41 -14.04
CA PRO A 209 41.90 2.01 -15.37
C PRO A 209 40.61 2.81 -15.55
N ALA A 210 40.78 4.08 -15.90
CA ALA A 210 39.73 4.92 -16.42
C ALA A 210 39.16 4.27 -17.69
N VAL A 211 38.06 3.54 -17.54
CA VAL A 211 37.23 3.17 -18.68
C VAL A 211 36.53 4.46 -19.09
N LEU A 212 37.07 5.07 -20.14
CA LEU A 212 36.45 6.10 -20.94
C LEU A 212 35.03 5.67 -21.31
N SER A 213 34.05 6.17 -20.58
CA SER A 213 32.67 6.20 -21.06
C SER A 213 32.66 7.04 -22.34
N PRO A 214 32.16 6.50 -23.47
CA PRO A 214 32.04 7.28 -24.69
C PRO A 214 31.09 8.47 -24.46
N PRO A 215 31.32 9.62 -25.10
CA PRO A 215 30.36 10.71 -25.09
C PRO A 215 29.08 10.19 -25.75
N ILE A 216 28.02 10.03 -24.95
CA ILE A 216 26.67 9.86 -25.48
C ILE A 216 26.35 11.16 -26.21
N SER A 217 26.52 11.15 -27.52
CA SER A 217 26.03 12.17 -28.44
C SER A 217 24.54 12.32 -28.18
N ARG A 218 24.19 13.37 -27.44
CA ARG A 218 22.82 13.83 -27.24
C ARG A 218 22.33 14.27 -28.62
N PRO A 219 21.38 13.57 -29.27
CA PRO A 219 20.82 14.08 -30.51
C PRO A 219 20.00 15.32 -30.15
N SER A 220 20.51 16.48 -30.52
CA SER A 220 19.78 17.75 -30.50
C SER A 220 18.65 17.69 -31.53
N PHE A 221 17.55 17.03 -31.20
CA PHE A 221 16.28 17.24 -31.89
C PHE A 221 15.61 18.48 -31.30
N LEU A 222 16.12 19.65 -31.65
CA LEU A 222 15.34 20.88 -31.67
C LEU A 222 14.38 20.79 -32.86
N ALA A 223 13.33 19.98 -32.72
CA ALA A 223 12.15 20.13 -33.57
C ALA A 223 11.34 21.27 -32.97
N ALA A 224 11.34 22.41 -33.66
CA ALA A 224 10.48 23.54 -33.34
C ALA A 224 9.00 23.07 -33.29
N PRO A 225 8.22 23.50 -32.30
CA PRO A 225 6.79 23.24 -32.32
C PRO A 225 6.16 23.97 -33.52
N PRO A 226 5.26 23.33 -34.30
CA PRO A 226 4.51 24.04 -35.30
C PRO A 226 3.63 25.09 -34.60
N SER A 227 3.75 26.34 -35.04
CA SER A 227 2.82 27.43 -34.72
C SER A 227 1.41 26.98 -35.04
N ILE A 228 0.64 26.61 -34.01
CA ILE A 228 -0.81 26.47 -34.09
C ILE A 228 -1.36 27.90 -34.15
N SER A 229 -1.71 28.31 -35.37
CA SER A 229 -2.52 29.49 -35.62
C SER A 229 -3.83 29.37 -34.84
N GLN A 230 -4.00 30.21 -33.82
CA GLN A 230 -5.29 30.43 -33.19
C GLN A 230 -6.21 31.13 -34.19
N PRO A 231 -7.41 30.59 -34.50
CA PRO A 231 -8.47 31.40 -35.08
C PRO A 231 -9.08 32.28 -33.98
N SER A 232 -8.86 33.58 -34.13
CA SER A 232 -9.59 34.66 -33.46
C SER A 232 -11.05 34.70 -33.92
N ASP A 233 -11.90 35.07 -32.97
CA ASP A 233 -13.24 35.63 -33.12
C ASP A 233 -14.34 34.78 -33.75
N SER A 234 -15.34 34.48 -32.93
CA SER A 234 -16.74 34.77 -33.26
C SER A 234 -17.61 34.79 -32.00
N THR A 235 -17.88 36.01 -31.55
CA THR A 235 -19.11 36.47 -30.92
C THR A 235 -20.36 35.75 -31.43
N VAL A 236 -21.14 35.08 -30.56
CA VAL A 236 -22.63 35.10 -30.60
C VAL A 236 -23.22 34.53 -29.28
N PRO A 237 -24.54 34.67 -28.97
CA PRO A 237 -24.99 35.36 -27.78
C PRO A 237 -25.64 34.44 -26.74
N SER A 238 -25.90 35.06 -25.60
CA SER A 238 -26.83 34.60 -24.57
C SER A 238 -28.22 34.33 -25.15
N SER A 239 -28.63 33.05 -25.18
CA SER A 239 -30.03 32.67 -25.19
C SER A 239 -30.21 31.31 -24.51
N TYR A 240 -30.59 31.40 -23.24
CA TYR A 240 -31.31 30.38 -22.48
C TYR A 240 -32.47 29.87 -23.33
N ASN A 241 -32.42 28.60 -23.71
CA ASN A 241 -33.59 27.90 -24.21
C ASN A 241 -33.70 26.54 -23.51
N SER A 242 -34.79 26.43 -22.75
CA SER A 242 -35.25 25.22 -22.10
C SER A 242 -35.61 24.15 -23.14
N SER A 243 -35.51 22.89 -22.70
CA SER A 243 -36.25 21.74 -23.23
C SER A 243 -35.74 21.10 -24.53
N SER A 244 -34.81 20.14 -24.39
CA SER A 244 -34.96 18.79 -24.97
C SER A 244 -33.83 17.88 -24.47
N ASN A 245 -34.19 16.90 -23.64
CA ASN A 245 -33.34 15.77 -23.30
C ASN A 245 -33.20 14.87 -24.54
N THR A 246 -32.29 15.22 -25.44
CA THR A 246 -31.85 14.33 -26.51
C THR A 246 -30.56 13.66 -26.05
N LEU A 247 -30.68 12.39 -25.64
CA LEU A 247 -29.53 11.55 -25.31
C LEU A 247 -28.58 11.48 -26.52
N PRO A 248 -27.25 11.51 -26.31
CA PRO A 248 -26.28 11.43 -27.39
C PRO A 248 -26.47 10.12 -28.19
N PRO A 249 -26.30 10.15 -29.53
CA PRO A 249 -26.69 9.05 -30.43
C PRO A 249 -25.99 7.71 -30.16
N PHE A 250 -24.90 7.71 -29.36
CA PHE A 250 -24.24 6.48 -28.93
C PHE A 250 -25.09 5.64 -27.95
N TYR A 251 -25.99 6.26 -27.18
CA TYR A 251 -26.87 5.53 -26.25
C TYR A 251 -28.07 4.87 -26.95
N GLN A 252 -28.44 5.32 -28.15
CA GLN A 252 -29.62 4.80 -28.85
C GLN A 252 -29.36 3.40 -29.45
N MET A 253 -28.11 3.06 -29.75
CA MET A 253 -27.74 1.73 -30.25
C MET A 253 -27.74 0.62 -29.19
N LEU A 254 -27.65 0.95 -27.90
CA LEU A 254 -27.65 -0.05 -26.83
C LEU A 254 -29.05 -0.47 -26.39
N LEU A 255 -30.08 0.32 -26.71
CA LEU A 255 -31.48 0.02 -26.36
C LEU A 255 -32.22 -0.81 -27.41
N GLN A 256 -31.61 -1.09 -28.57
CA GLN A 256 -32.20 -1.88 -29.65
C GLN A 256 -31.62 -3.29 -29.80
N ARG A 257 -30.78 -3.74 -28.85
CA ARG A 257 -30.46 -5.18 -28.77
C ARG A 257 -31.64 -5.92 -28.15
N PRO A 258 -32.34 -6.82 -28.88
CA PRO A 258 -33.29 -7.71 -28.27
C PRO A 258 -32.58 -8.51 -27.18
N LEU A 259 -33.12 -8.46 -25.96
CA LEU A 259 -32.68 -9.29 -24.86
C LEU A 259 -33.01 -10.75 -25.21
N LEU A 260 -32.11 -11.41 -25.94
CA LEU A 260 -32.03 -12.85 -25.95
C LEU A 260 -31.58 -13.27 -24.55
N TYR A 261 -32.54 -13.31 -23.62
CA TYR A 261 -32.36 -14.00 -22.36
C TYR A 261 -31.97 -15.45 -22.69
N PRO A 262 -30.82 -15.95 -22.19
CA PRO A 262 -30.58 -17.38 -22.21
C PRO A 262 -31.72 -18.04 -21.42
N GLN A 263 -32.51 -18.87 -22.10
CA GLN A 263 -33.44 -19.76 -21.43
C GLN A 263 -32.62 -20.71 -20.55
N PHE A 264 -32.61 -20.46 -19.25
CA PHE A 264 -32.09 -21.42 -18.30
C PHE A 264 -33.03 -22.64 -18.32
N PRO A 265 -32.50 -23.87 -18.51
CA PRO A 265 -33.31 -25.06 -18.35
C PRO A 265 -33.89 -25.08 -16.95
N SER A 266 -35.22 -25.19 -16.87
CA SER A 266 -35.96 -25.32 -15.62
C SER A 266 -35.41 -26.52 -14.85
N TYR A 267 -34.83 -26.26 -13.68
CA TYR A 267 -34.29 -27.30 -12.81
C TYR A 267 -35.47 -27.95 -12.09
N ASP A 268 -35.84 -29.16 -12.51
CA ASP A 268 -36.88 -29.97 -11.88
C ASP A 268 -36.28 -30.70 -10.66
N PRO A 269 -36.67 -30.35 -9.41
CA PRO A 269 -36.04 -30.89 -8.20
C PRO A 269 -36.52 -32.30 -7.80
N MET A 270 -37.20 -33.04 -8.68
CA MET A 270 -37.85 -34.31 -8.35
C MET A 270 -37.21 -35.53 -9.02
N GLN A 271 -35.89 -35.73 -8.91
CA GLN A 271 -35.29 -37.04 -9.14
C GLN A 271 -34.23 -37.36 -8.07
N ARG A 272 -34.68 -37.92 -6.94
CA ARG A 272 -33.84 -38.79 -6.10
C ARG A 272 -34.01 -40.24 -6.56
N PRO A 273 -32.95 -40.94 -6.94
CA PRO A 273 -32.99 -42.40 -7.03
C PRO A 273 -33.01 -42.98 -5.61
N LEU A 274 -33.82 -44.04 -5.44
CA LEU A 274 -33.78 -44.97 -4.31
C LEU A 274 -32.61 -45.95 -4.48
#